data_AF-A0A534L6H6-F1
#
_entry.id   AF-A0A534L6H6-F1
#
_cell.length_a   1.000
_cell.length_b   1.000
_cell.length_c   1.000
_cell.angle_alpha   90.00
_cell.angle_beta   90.00
_cell.angle_gamma   90.00
#
_symmetry.space_group_name_H-M   'P 1'
#
loop_
_entity.id
_entity.type
_entity.pdbx_description
1 polymer ?
#
loop_
_entity_poly.entity_id
_entity_poly.type
_entity_poly.pdbx_seq_one_letter_code
_entity_poly.pdbx_strand_id
1 'polypeptide(L)' 'DILDLELLDRPGELAKVARRLARAGINVHSIYILASKNGRTEIALVVDNTERAKATLK' A
#
# COMPACT_ATOMS: atom_id res chain seq x y z
N ASP A 1 0.77 9.13 10.14
CA ASP A 1 0.92 9.55 8.73
C ASP A 1 0.23 8.59 7.78
N ILE A 2 -0.09 9.07 6.59
CA ILE A 2 -0.75 8.31 5.52
C ILE A 2 0.28 8.04 4.42
N LEU A 3 0.23 6.84 3.85
CA LEU A 3 1.02 6.44 2.69
C LEU A 3 0.09 6.21 1.50
N ASP A 4 0.22 7.07 0.49
CA ASP A 4 -0.52 6.93 -0.77
C ASP A 4 0.27 6.08 -1.77
N LEU A 5 -0.42 5.13 -2.40
CA LEU A 5 0.15 4.24 -3.41
C LEU A 5 -0.80 4.13 -4.60
N GLU A 6 -0.23 4.00 -5.79
CA GLU A 6 -0.98 3.60 -6.99
C GLU A 6 -0.65 2.15 -7.34
N LEU A 7 -1.69 1.34 -7.53
CA LEU A 7 -1.60 -0.07 -7.91
C LEU A 7 -2.18 -0.28 -9.31
N LEU A 8 -1.70 -1.29 -10.03
CA LEU A 8 -2.43 -1.78 -11.20
C LEU A 8 -3.73 -2.43 -10.73
N ASP A 9 -4.82 -2.21 -11.47
CA ASP A 9 -6.11 -2.83 -11.19
C ASP A 9 -6.16 -4.25 -11.77
N ARG A 10 -5.44 -5.16 -11.11
CA ARG A 10 -5.44 -6.59 -11.44
C ARG A 10 -5.26 -7.44 -10.18
N PRO A 11 -5.70 -8.71 -10.20
CA PRO A 11 -5.59 -9.58 -9.04
C PRO A 11 -4.16 -9.69 -8.50
N GLY A 12 -4.01 -9.52 -7.19
CA GLY A 12 -2.76 -9.75 -6.47
C GLY A 12 -1.84 -8.54 -6.27
N GLU A 13 -2.13 -7.38 -6.84
CA GLU A 13 -1.28 -6.18 -6.66
C GLU A 13 -1.25 -5.70 -5.20
N LEU A 14 -2.42 -5.62 -4.54
CA LEU A 14 -2.46 -5.32 -3.10
C LEU A 14 -1.73 -6.41 -2.28
N ALA A 15 -1.87 -7.69 -2.66
CA ALA A 15 -1.18 -8.78 -1.99
C ALA A 15 0.35 -8.69 -2.13
N LYS A 16 0.87 -8.18 -3.26
CA LYS A 16 2.30 -7.91 -3.46
C LYS A 16 2.80 -6.85 -2.48
N VAL A 17 2.06 -5.74 -2.34
CA VAL A 17 2.39 -4.66 -1.39
C VAL A 17 2.31 -5.16 0.06
N ALA A 18 1.19 -5.79 0.44
CA ALA A 18 0.99 -6.32 1.78
C ALA A 18 2.07 -7.33 2.19
N ARG A 19 2.51 -8.21 1.28
CA ARG A 19 3.61 -9.15 1.54
C ARG A 19 4.95 -8.45 1.78
N ARG A 20 5.25 -7.37 1.05
CA ARG A 20 6.48 -6.59 1.27
C ARG A 20 6.47 -5.93 2.64
N LEU A 21 5.37 -5.30 3.02
CA LEU A 21 5.20 -4.69 4.34
C LEU A 21 5.30 -5.73 5.47
N ALA A 22 4.63 -6.88 5.31
CA ALA A 22 4.69 -7.98 6.28
C ALA A 22 6.11 -8.53 6.46
N ARG A 23 6.87 -8.72 5.37
CA ARG A 23 8.28 -9.16 5.44
C ARG A 23 9.18 -8.15 6.16
N ALA A 24 8.84 -6.86 6.12
CA ALA A 24 9.54 -5.81 6.85
C ALA A 24 9.06 -5.66 8.30
N GLY A 25 8.06 -6.42 8.74
CA GLY A 25 7.46 -6.32 10.08
C GLY A 25 6.72 -5.00 10.29
N ILE A 26 6.10 -4.46 9.25
CA ILE A 26 5.33 -3.20 9.29
C ILE A 26 3.85 -3.55 9.36
N ASN A 27 3.16 -3.09 10.40
CA ASN A 27 1.72 -3.30 10.53
C ASN A 27 0.93 -2.29 9.71
N VAL A 28 -0.18 -2.76 9.14
CA VAL A 28 -1.18 -1.95 8.46
C VAL A 28 -2.40 -1.81 9.37
N HIS A 29 -2.77 -0.59 9.72
CA HIS A 29 -3.93 -0.28 10.55
C HIS A 29 -5.20 -0.14 9.73
N SER A 30 -5.10 0.47 8.55
CA SER A 30 -6.25 0.65 7.66
C SER A 30 -5.81 0.85 6.21
N ILE A 31 -6.72 0.54 5.29
CA ILE A 31 -6.57 0.75 3.85
C ILE A 31 -7.83 1.41 3.34
N TYR A 32 -7.70 2.46 2.53
CA TYR A 32 -8.79 3.12 1.83
C TYR A 32 -8.50 3.14 0.33
N ILE A 33 -9.54 2.93 -0.49
CA ILE A 33 -9.46 3.20 -1.93
C ILE A 33 -9.87 4.66 -2.13
N LEU A 34 -9.00 5.46 -2.74
CA LEU A 34 -9.24 6.88 -3.01
C LEU A 34 -9.87 7.07 -4.39
N ALA A 35 -9.34 6.38 -5.39
CA ALA A 35 -9.82 6.42 -6.77
C ALA A 35 -9.49 5.13 -7.51
N SER A 36 -10.28 4.82 -8.54
CA SER A 36 -9.93 3.77 -9.51
C SER A 36 -10.30 4.24 -10.91
N LYS A 37 -9.31 4.32 -11.81
CA LYS A 37 -9.47 4.81 -13.18
C LYS A 37 -8.37 4.26 -14.08
N ASN A 38 -8.69 4.01 -15.34
CA ASN A 38 -7.72 3.63 -16.38
C ASN A 38 -6.85 2.41 -16.01
N GLY A 39 -7.43 1.40 -15.34
CA GLY A 39 -6.72 0.19 -14.92
C GLY A 39 -5.72 0.41 -13.78
N ARG A 40 -5.91 1.48 -13.00
CA ARG A 40 -5.10 1.83 -11.83
C ARG A 40 -6.01 2.17 -10.65
N THR A 41 -5.57 1.82 -9.45
CA THR A 41 -6.28 2.07 -8.20
C THR A 41 -5.35 2.79 -7.24
N GLU A 42 -5.76 3.99 -6.82
CA GLU A 42 -5.09 4.78 -5.80
C GLU A 42 -5.61 4.37 -4.42
N ILE A 43 -4.70 4.08 -3.51
CA ILE A 43 -5.01 3.68 -2.14
C ILE A 43 -4.26 4.54 -1.13
N ALA A 44 -4.89 4.78 0.02
CA ALA A 44 -4.26 5.33 1.22
C ALA A 44 -4.09 4.24 2.27
N LEU A 45 -2.88 4.11 2.82
CA LEU A 45 -2.53 3.18 3.88
C LEU A 45 -2.18 3.94 5.15
N VAL A 46 -2.71 3.49 6.28
CA VAL A 46 -2.21 3.88 7.61
C VAL A 46 -1.37 2.74 8.14
N VAL A 47 -0.12 3.03 8.50
CA VAL A 47 0.86 2.05 8.98
C VAL A 47 1.54 2.55 10.26
N ASP A 48 2.11 1.63 11.03
CA ASP A 48 2.80 1.94 12.28
C ASP A 48 4.09 2.75 12.07
N ASN A 49 4.76 2.61 10.91
CA ASN A 49 5.96 3.35 10.54
C ASN A 49 5.97 3.72 9.05
N THR A 50 5.53 4.94 8.74
CA THR A 50 5.38 5.41 7.35
C THR A 50 6.72 5.57 6.63
N GLU A 51 7.76 6.06 7.29
CA GLU A 51 9.09 6.24 6.67
C GLU A 51 9.74 4.90 6.31
N ARG A 52 9.64 3.90 7.20
CA ARG A 52 10.11 2.55 6.92
C ARG A 52 9.29 1.88 5.82
N ALA A 53 7.98 2.14 5.77
CA ALA A 53 7.10 1.63 4.71
C ALA A 53 7.48 2.19 3.34
N LYS A 54 7.71 3.52 3.24
CA LYS A 54 8.22 4.15 2.02
C LYS A 54 9.53 3.53 1.56
N ALA A 55 10.50 3.35 2.47
CA ALA A 55 11.79 2.73 2.15
C ALA A 55 11.64 1.27 1.69
N THR A 56 10.70 0.53 2.27
CA THR A 56 10.43 -0.88 1.93
C THR A 56 9.76 -1.04 0.56
N LEU A 57 8.97 -0.04 0.14
CA LEU A 57 8.14 -0.08 -1.04
C LEU A 57 8.74 0.60 -2.28
N LYS A 58 9.78 1.43 -2.12
CA LYS A 58 10.68 1.84 -3.21
C LYS A 58 11.23 0.62 -3.95
#